data_AF-A0A4R1BNC4-F1
#
_entry.id   AF-A0A4R1BNC4-F1
#
_cell.length_a   1.000
_cell.length_b   1.000
_cell.length_c   1.000
_cell.angle_alpha   90.00
_cell.angle_beta   90.00
_cell.angle_gamma   90.00
#
_symmetry.space_group_name_H-M   'P 1'
#
loop_
_entity.id
_entity.type
_entity.pdbx_description
1 polymer ?
#
loop_
_entity_poly.entity_id
_entity_poly.type
_entity_poly.pdbx_seq_one_letter_code
_entity_poly.pdbx_strand_id
1 'polypeptide(L)' 'MKLSRRQCNLLLGMGIVMLFFWVTRGYTWYANDLQSDPYLALLHLPIIAVSLAIGAYLAYLGIKGRRQTGG' A
#
# COMPACT_ATOMS: atom_id res chain seq x y z
N MET A 1 6.33 16.71 13.78
CA MET A 1 7.41 15.73 14.06
C MET A 1 8.37 15.71 12.87
N LYS A 2 9.65 16.03 13.07
CA LYS A 2 10.68 15.84 12.02
C LYS A 2 11.07 14.37 12.00
N LEU A 3 10.69 13.64 10.96
CA LEU A 3 11.09 12.24 10.76
C LEU A 3 12.57 12.18 10.39
N SER A 4 13.32 11.25 10.98
CA SER A 4 14.72 11.04 10.60
C SER A 4 14.83 10.40 9.21
N ARG A 5 15.93 10.64 8.51
CA ARG A 5 16.18 10.08 7.17
C ARG A 5 16.03 8.56 7.12
N ARG A 6 16.40 7.86 8.21
CA ARG A 6 16.24 6.40 8.36
C ARG A 6 14.77 6.01 8.49
N GLN A 7 13.99 6.74 9.29
CA GLN A 7 12.55 6.50 9.44
C GLN A 7 11.80 6.73 8.13
N CYS A 8 12.17 7.75 7.35
CA CYS A 8 11.60 8.00 6.02
C CYS A 8 11.86 6.83 5.06
N ASN A 9 13.07 6.27 5.06
CA ASN A 9 13.39 5.10 4.23
C ASN A 9 12.65 3.84 4.69
N LEU A 10 12.45 3.65 6.00
CA LEU A 10 11.65 2.54 6.53
C LEU A 10 10.18 2.66 6.10
N LEU A 11 9.58 3.84 6.25
CA LEU A 11 8.20 4.11 5.81
C LEU A 11 8.03 3.88 4.30
N LEU A 12 9.00 4.35 3.50
CA LEU A 12 9.01 4.14 2.06
C LEU A 12 9.11 2.65 1.72
N GLY A 13 10.04 1.93 2.35
CA GLY A 13 10.23 0.49 2.12
C GLY A 13 8.99 -0.31 2.50
N MET A 14 8.43 -0.06 3.69
CA MET A 14 7.18 -0.70 4.14
C MET A 14 6.02 -0.41 3.19
N GLY A 15 5.87 0.84 2.76
CA GLY A 15 4.84 1.24 1.80
C GLY A 15 4.98 0.50 0.45
N ILE A 16 6.19 0.41 -0.10
CA ILE A 16 6.46 -0.30 -1.35
C ILE A 16 6.17 -1.80 -1.22
N VAL A 17 6.63 -2.44 -0.16
CA VAL A 17 6.39 -3.87 0.08
C VAL A 17 4.89 -4.13 0.22
N MET A 18 4.19 -3.31 1.01
CA MET A 18 2.74 -3.42 1.19
C MET A 18 2.00 -3.26 -0.14
N LEU A 19 2.34 -2.24 -0.94
CA LEU A 19 1.76 -2.03 -2.26
C LEU A 19 2.00 -3.24 -3.17
N PHE A 20 3.21 -3.81 -3.20
CA PHE A 20 3.51 -4.98 -4.01
C PHE A 20 2.62 -6.18 -3.67
N PHE A 21 2.49 -6.52 -2.38
CA PHE A 21 1.65 -7.63 -1.93
C PHE A 21 0.15 -7.39 -2.17
N TRP A 22 -0.33 -6.16 -1.94
CA TRP A 22 -1.75 -5.87 -2.10
C TRP A 22 -2.17 -5.64 -3.56
N VAL A 23 -1.27 -5.17 -4.42
CA VAL A 23 -1.51 -5.12 -5.87
C VAL A 23 -1.59 -6.53 -6.45
N THR A 24 -0.67 -7.42 -6.09
CA THR A 24 -0.73 -8.83 -6.53
C THR A 24 -1.98 -9.52 -6.02
N ARG A 25 -2.38 -9.30 -4.75
CA ARG A 25 -3.65 -9.80 -4.22
C ARG A 25 -4.87 -9.22 -4.95
N GLY A 26 -4.87 -7.93 -5.26
CA GLY A 26 -5.92 -7.27 -6.04
C GLY A 26 -6.06 -7.85 -7.45
N TYR A 27 -4.94 -8.18 -8.10
CA TYR A 27 -4.95 -8.89 -9.37
C TYR A 27 -5.53 -10.31 -9.23
N THR A 28 -5.11 -11.08 -8.23
CA THR A 28 -5.66 -12.42 -7.97
C THR A 28 -7.17 -12.35 -7.70
N TRP A 29 -7.62 -11.36 -6.93
CA TRP A 29 -9.03 -11.11 -6.67
C TRP A 29 -9.81 -10.84 -7.95
N TYR A 30 -9.30 -9.95 -8.83
CA TYR A 30 -9.95 -9.61 -10.09
C TYR A 30 -10.01 -10.80 -11.05
N ALA A 31 -8.93 -11.58 -11.12
CA ALA A 31 -8.82 -12.69 -12.06
C ALA A 31 -9.52 -13.98 -11.58
N ASN A 32 -9.65 -14.22 -10.27
CA ASN A 32 -10.17 -15.47 -9.72
C ASN A 32 -11.43 -15.26 -8.88
N ASP A 33 -11.34 -14.44 -7.83
CA ASP A 33 -12.41 -14.32 -6.82
C ASP A 33 -13.69 -13.71 -7.42
N LEU A 34 -13.55 -12.73 -8.33
CA LEU A 34 -14.69 -12.13 -9.03
C LEU A 34 -15.45 -13.12 -9.93
N GLN A 35 -14.75 -14.13 -10.46
CA GLN A 35 -15.33 -15.14 -11.35
C GLN A 35 -15.92 -16.32 -10.58
N SER A 36 -15.36 -16.66 -9.41
CA SER A 36 -15.77 -17.82 -8.62
C SER A 36 -16.95 -17.53 -7.71
N ASP A 37 -16.89 -16.46 -6.91
CA ASP A 37 -17.94 -16.08 -5.96
C ASP A 37 -18.03 -14.56 -5.81
N PRO A 38 -18.87 -13.88 -6.63
CA PRO A 38 -18.92 -12.43 -6.69
C PRO A 38 -19.30 -11.76 -5.37
N TYR A 39 -20.10 -12.43 -4.53
CA TYR A 39 -20.54 -11.87 -3.25
C TYR A 39 -19.39 -11.79 -2.25
N LEU A 40 -18.62 -12.87 -2.12
CA LEU A 40 -17.40 -12.89 -1.31
C LEU A 40 -16.35 -11.94 -1.86
N ALA A 41 -16.25 -11.82 -3.20
CA ALA A 41 -15.35 -10.88 -3.83
C ALA A 41 -15.66 -9.43 -3.41
N LEU A 42 -16.92 -9.02 -3.40
CA LEU A 42 -17.33 -7.66 -2.97
C LEU A 42 -16.97 -7.35 -1.52
N LEU A 43 -16.94 -8.35 -0.64
CA LEU A 43 -16.53 -8.18 0.76
C LEU A 43 -15.00 -8.01 0.92
N HIS A 44 -14.21 -8.60 0.03
CA HIS A 44 -12.74 -8.51 0.08
C HIS A 44 -12.20 -7.23 -0.55
N LEU A 45 -12.94 -6.64 -1.49
CA LEU A 45 -12.52 -5.43 -2.20
C LEU A 45 -12.25 -4.22 -1.27
N PRO A 46 -13.07 -3.93 -0.24
CA PRO A 46 -12.76 -2.87 0.73
C PRO A 46 -11.43 -3.07 1.46
N ILE A 47 -11.11 -4.31 1.83
CA ILE A 47 -9.86 -4.64 2.53
C ILE A 47 -8.66 -4.38 1.62
N ILE A 48 -8.77 -4.77 0.34
CA ILE A 48 -7.75 -4.49 -0.68
C ILE A 48 -7.58 -2.98 -0.87
N ALA A 49 -8.68 -2.24 -1.00
CA ALA A 49 -8.67 -0.79 -1.22
C ALA A 49 -8.03 -0.03 -0.04
N VAL A 50 -8.42 -0.34 1.20
CA VAL A 50 -7.86 0.27 2.41
C VAL A 50 -6.37 -0.03 2.53
N SER A 51 -5.97 -1.28 2.27
CA SER A 51 -4.57 -1.68 2.35
C SER A 51 -3.70 -0.97 1.30
N LEU A 52 -4.20 -0.80 0.07
CA LEU A 52 -3.54 -0.02 -0.96
C LEU A 52 -3.41 1.46 -0.56
N ALA A 53 -4.47 2.03 0.01
CA ALA A 53 -4.44 3.41 0.49
C ALA A 53 -3.40 3.63 1.60
N ILE A 54 -3.30 2.70 2.55
CA ILE A 54 -2.28 2.73 3.62
C ILE A 54 -0.88 2.61 3.02
N GLY A 55 -0.65 1.64 2.13
CA GLY A 55 0.66 1.46 1.48
C GLY A 55 1.09 2.70 0.69
N ALA A 56 0.16 3.30 -0.06
CA ALA A 56 0.40 4.55 -0.80
C ALA A 56 0.69 5.72 0.13
N TYR A 57 -0.02 5.82 1.25
CA TYR A 57 0.21 6.86 2.25
C TYR A 57 1.58 6.73 2.92
N LEU A 58 1.99 5.51 3.29
CA LEU A 58 3.32 5.24 3.85
C LEU A 58 4.44 5.59 2.86
N ALA A 59 4.27 5.20 1.59
CA ALA A 59 5.20 5.57 0.52
C ALA A 59 5.26 7.09 0.35
N TYR A 60 4.12 7.79 0.33
CA TYR A 60 4.05 9.24 0.26
C TYR A 60 4.77 9.92 1.43
N LEU A 61 4.55 9.47 2.66
CA LEU A 61 5.24 9.99 3.84
C LEU A 61 6.75 9.78 3.76
N GLY A 62 7.19 8.61 3.30
CA GLY A 62 8.60 8.31 3.08
C GLY A 62 9.23 9.24 2.04
N ILE A 63 8.55 9.49 0.92
CA ILE A 63 9.00 10.43 -0.13
C ILE A 63 9.03 11.88 0.40
N LYS A 64 7.95 12.32 1.04
CA LYS A 64 7.83 13.69 1.59
C LYS A 64 8.91 13.95 2.63
N GLY A 65 9.13 13.01 3.56
CA GLY A 65 10.16 13.13 4.58
C GLY A 65 11.58 13.16 4.00
N ARG A 66 11.85 12.41 2.92
CA ARG A 66 13.14 12.51 2.20
C ARG A 66 13.37 13.90 1.60
N ARG A 67 12.33 14.53 1.03
CA ARG A 67 12.43 15.90 0.46
C ARG A 67 12.70 16.95 1.55
N GLN A 68 12.17 16.76 2.76
CA GLN A 68 12.36 17.67 3.88
C GLN A 68 13.70 17.50 4.62
N THR A 69 14.36 16.35 4.46
CA THR A 69 15.68 16.05 5.08
C THR A 69 16.84 16.23 4.08
N GLY A 70 16.56 16.73 2.88
CA GLY A 70 17.47 16.79 1.74
C GLY A 70 17.75 18.20 1.21
N GLY A 71 17.54 19.24 2.02
CA GLY A 71 18.11 20.58 1.84
C GLY A 71 19.07 20.88 2.99
#